data_AF-A0AA35TMU5-F1
#
_entry.id   AF-A0AA35TMU5-F1
#
_cell.length_a   1.000
_cell.length_b   1.000
_cell.length_c   1.000
_cell.angle_alpha   90.00
_cell.angle_beta   90.00
_cell.angle_gamma   90.00
#
_symmetry.space_group_name_H-M   'P 1'
#
loop_
_entity.id
_entity.type
_entity.pdbx_description
1 polymer ?
#
loop_
_entity_poly.entity_id
_entity_poly.type
_entity_poly.pdbx_seq_one_letter_code
_entity_poly.pdbx_strand_id
1 'polypeptide(L)'
;FAWLKDTVDRLAQSFSSTQEPEVVNTHVTSPAATVALGLMYLKTNDSSVASRLDAPSTLYELDHIRPDFFILRMASRGLIMWSDVQPTQEWIDNHIPEIVQRHAFQSSDRMEGQSDPNIDYQTLSQAMVCISAGCCLAIGLRYAGTLDKQAHSVLMKNVRFLLTKMSSPASAEEVGKSCLEMCINVVVLSVAMVMSGSGDLEVLRIIRRLHARVTPPEVTYGGHMASHMALGFLFLGGCRYSLSRSNKAIACLYSAVFPLFPSSTTDTRYHLQALRHLYVLAAEPRVLVTRDVETGQATSVEVCVRGEREIKGRTPCIVPEWSSINEIEICSCDFWPIKLDLSGEENNMRQVLAKSGTVFVRRKTGERGGGGGEESLLVGPSSHSTSTPPAVSKESWSCLGKMRRKTTPC
;
A
#
# COMPACT_ATOMS: atom_id res chain seq x y z
N PHE A 1 -32.03 5.77 -0.14
CA PHE A 1 -32.29 4.65 -1.08
C PHE A 1 -33.12 5.06 -2.31
N ALA A 2 -34.09 5.99 -2.22
CA ALA A 2 -34.84 6.47 -3.40
C ALA A 2 -33.98 7.12 -4.50
N TRP A 3 -32.97 7.92 -4.12
CA TRP A 3 -32.04 8.54 -5.08
C TRP A 3 -31.24 7.52 -5.91
N LEU A 4 -30.90 6.37 -5.32
CA LEU A 4 -30.14 5.32 -6.00
C LEU A 4 -30.99 4.66 -7.10
N LYS A 5 -32.28 4.45 -6.82
CA LYS A 5 -33.24 3.88 -7.77
C LYS A 5 -33.46 4.81 -8.97
N ASP A 6 -33.65 6.09 -8.71
CA ASP A 6 -33.86 7.11 -9.75
C ASP A 6 -32.61 7.29 -10.65
N THR A 7 -31.41 7.07 -10.10
CA THR A 7 -30.16 7.09 -10.86
C THR A 7 -30.00 5.83 -11.72
N VAL A 8 -30.38 4.66 -11.18
CA VAL A 8 -30.38 3.38 -11.92
C VAL A 8 -31.40 3.41 -13.07
N ASP A 9 -32.59 3.97 -12.85
CA ASP A 9 -33.64 4.06 -13.87
C ASP A 9 -33.25 5.02 -15.02
N ARG A 10 -32.56 6.13 -14.71
CA ARG A 10 -32.00 7.04 -15.74
C ARG A 10 -30.84 6.41 -16.51
N LEU A 11 -30.00 5.64 -15.82
CA LEU A 11 -28.92 4.88 -16.46
C LEU A 11 -29.51 3.82 -17.41
N ALA A 12 -30.53 3.07 -16.98
CA ALA A 12 -31.24 2.09 -17.81
C ALA A 12 -31.84 2.71 -19.09
N GLN A 13 -32.40 3.92 -19.01
CA GLN A 13 -32.87 4.64 -20.19
C GLN A 13 -31.73 5.06 -21.14
N SER A 14 -30.55 5.43 -20.62
CA SER A 14 -29.38 5.74 -21.46
C SER A 14 -28.81 4.52 -22.20
N PHE A 15 -28.87 3.32 -21.60
CA PHE A 15 -28.44 2.06 -22.24
C PHE A 15 -29.29 1.68 -23.46
N SER A 16 -30.55 2.12 -23.53
CA SER A 16 -31.43 1.88 -24.69
C SER A 16 -31.04 2.65 -25.96
N SER A 17 -30.11 3.62 -25.86
CA SER A 17 -29.68 4.45 -27.00
C SER A 17 -28.45 3.91 -27.74
N THR A 18 -27.77 2.92 -27.18
CA THR A 18 -26.63 2.24 -27.81
C THR A 18 -27.14 0.98 -28.53
N GLN A 19 -27.04 0.95 -29.86
CA GLN A 19 -27.18 -0.29 -30.62
C GLN A 19 -26.02 -1.21 -30.24
N GLU A 20 -26.24 -2.13 -29.30
CA GLU A 20 -25.28 -3.18 -29.01
C GLU A 20 -25.38 -4.27 -30.10
N PRO A 21 -24.27 -4.68 -30.74
CA PRO A 21 -24.26 -5.86 -31.60
C PRO A 21 -24.57 -7.11 -30.77
N GLU A 22 -24.96 -8.23 -31.39
CA GLU A 22 -25.27 -9.51 -30.73
C GLU A 22 -24.11 -10.11 -29.89
N VAL A 23 -22.93 -9.48 -29.91
CA VAL A 23 -21.74 -9.87 -29.16
C VAL A 23 -21.54 -8.93 -27.96
N VAL A 24 -21.29 -9.52 -26.79
CA VAL A 24 -21.05 -8.79 -25.53
C VAL A 24 -19.94 -7.76 -25.71
N ASN A 25 -20.23 -6.50 -25.36
CA ASN A 25 -19.24 -5.43 -25.39
C ASN A 25 -18.18 -5.64 -24.30
N THR A 26 -17.01 -6.13 -24.71
CA THR A 26 -15.87 -6.42 -23.83
C THR A 26 -15.29 -5.16 -23.21
N HIS A 27 -15.43 -3.98 -23.84
CA HIS A 27 -14.91 -2.72 -23.27
C HIS A 27 -15.64 -2.27 -22.01
N VAL A 28 -16.90 -2.67 -21.83
CA VAL A 28 -17.72 -2.32 -20.66
C VAL A 28 -17.62 -3.41 -19.59
N THR A 29 -17.73 -4.68 -20.00
CA THR A 29 -17.88 -5.82 -19.09
C THR A 29 -16.56 -6.38 -18.57
N SER A 30 -15.47 -6.30 -19.36
CA SER A 30 -14.16 -6.86 -19.02
C SER A 30 -13.55 -6.37 -17.70
N PRO A 31 -13.47 -5.06 -17.40
CA PRO A 31 -12.84 -4.60 -16.16
C PRO A 31 -13.59 -5.07 -14.91
N ALA A 32 -14.92 -5.06 -14.94
CA ALA A 32 -15.75 -5.54 -13.84
C ALA A 32 -15.61 -7.07 -13.65
N ALA A 33 -15.64 -7.84 -14.74
CA ALA A 33 -15.45 -9.29 -14.69
C ALA A 33 -14.06 -9.68 -14.17
N THR A 34 -13.02 -8.97 -14.60
CA THR A 34 -11.63 -9.20 -14.16
C THR A 34 -11.48 -8.97 -12.66
N VAL A 35 -11.99 -7.84 -12.16
CA VAL A 35 -11.99 -7.52 -10.72
C VAL A 35 -12.81 -8.55 -9.92
N ALA A 36 -13.99 -8.93 -10.43
CA ALA A 36 -14.84 -9.91 -9.78
C ALA A 36 -14.15 -11.28 -9.66
N LEU A 37 -13.53 -11.77 -10.73
CA LEU A 37 -12.75 -13.02 -10.70
C LEU A 37 -11.59 -12.93 -9.72
N GLY A 38 -10.85 -11.81 -9.71
CA GLY A 38 -9.76 -11.58 -8.76
C GLY A 38 -10.21 -11.61 -7.29
N LEU A 39 -11.40 -11.10 -6.99
CA LEU A 39 -11.97 -11.10 -5.64
C LEU A 39 -12.65 -12.42 -5.25
N MET A 40 -13.29 -13.11 -6.20
CA MET A 40 -13.92 -14.42 -5.97
C MET A 40 -12.88 -15.49 -5.64
N TYR A 41 -11.76 -15.49 -6.35
CA TYR A 41 -10.66 -16.45 -6.18
C TYR A 41 -9.50 -15.88 -5.35
N LEU A 42 -9.76 -14.86 -4.53
CA LEU A 42 -8.76 -14.17 -3.71
C LEU A 42 -8.00 -15.16 -2.81
N LYS A 43 -6.67 -15.23 -2.97
CA LYS A 43 -5.76 -16.12 -2.22
C LYS A 43 -6.07 -17.62 -2.33
N THR A 44 -6.78 -18.04 -3.37
CA THR A 44 -7.09 -19.47 -3.60
C THR A 44 -5.94 -20.22 -4.29
N ASN A 45 -5.03 -19.51 -4.95
CA ASN A 45 -3.94 -20.08 -5.76
C ASN A 45 -4.43 -21.03 -6.87
N ASP A 46 -5.62 -20.77 -7.43
CA ASP A 46 -6.14 -21.53 -8.56
C ASP A 46 -5.44 -21.10 -9.87
N SER A 47 -4.52 -21.94 -10.34
CA SER A 47 -3.76 -21.70 -11.57
C SER A 47 -4.63 -21.72 -12.82
N SER A 48 -5.77 -22.41 -12.82
CA SER A 48 -6.64 -22.56 -13.99
C SER A 48 -7.38 -21.26 -14.33
N VAL A 49 -7.73 -20.48 -13.31
CA VAL A 49 -8.35 -19.17 -13.45
C VAL A 49 -7.27 -18.11 -13.68
N ALA A 50 -6.14 -18.21 -12.96
CA ALA A 50 -5.03 -17.27 -13.10
C ALA A 50 -4.45 -17.27 -14.51
N SER A 51 -4.28 -18.44 -15.15
CA SER A 51 -3.72 -18.54 -16.50
C SER A 51 -4.58 -17.84 -17.57
N ARG A 52 -5.89 -17.69 -17.34
CA ARG A 52 -6.78 -16.96 -18.26
C ARG A 52 -6.60 -15.45 -18.17
N LEU A 53 -6.08 -14.96 -17.05
CA LEU A 53 -5.79 -13.55 -16.84
C LEU A 53 -4.40 -13.14 -17.37
N ASP A 54 -3.55 -14.11 -17.72
CA ASP A 54 -2.22 -13.87 -18.28
C ASP A 54 -2.27 -12.96 -19.51
N ALA A 55 -1.15 -12.25 -19.73
CA ALA A 55 -0.97 -11.47 -20.94
C ALA A 55 -0.86 -12.43 -22.13
N PRO A 56 -1.62 -12.19 -23.21
CA PRO A 56 -1.56 -13.06 -24.37
C PRO A 56 -0.18 -12.98 -25.02
N SER A 57 0.27 -14.12 -25.56
CA SER A 57 1.58 -14.26 -26.19
C SER A 57 1.57 -13.93 -27.68
N THR A 58 0.41 -13.68 -28.28
CA THR A 58 0.27 -13.41 -29.72
C THR A 58 -0.05 -11.94 -30.00
N LEU A 59 0.49 -11.40 -31.10
CA LEU A 59 0.23 -10.01 -31.54
C LEU A 59 -1.26 -9.76 -31.78
N TYR A 60 -1.92 -10.71 -32.45
CA TYR A 60 -3.34 -10.61 -32.76
C TYR A 60 -4.19 -10.44 -31.49
N GLU A 61 -3.98 -11.25 -30.46
CA GLU A 61 -4.76 -11.15 -29.21
C GLU A 61 -4.43 -9.88 -28.40
N LEU A 62 -3.18 -9.39 -28.48
CA LEU A 62 -2.78 -8.12 -27.85
C LEU A 62 -3.56 -6.95 -28.46
N ASP A 63 -3.72 -6.89 -29.77
CA ASP A 63 -4.46 -5.82 -30.47
C ASP A 63 -5.95 -5.79 -30.12
N HIS A 64 -6.53 -6.92 -29.71
CA HIS A 64 -7.95 -7.01 -29.32
C HIS A 64 -8.22 -6.47 -27.89
N ILE A 65 -7.18 -6.27 -27.08
CA ILE A 65 -7.32 -5.86 -25.69
C ILE A 65 -6.79 -4.45 -25.51
N ARG A 66 -7.62 -3.58 -24.94
CA ARG A 66 -7.17 -2.23 -24.53
C ARG A 66 -6.03 -2.33 -23.51
N PRO A 67 -4.93 -1.57 -23.67
CA PRO A 67 -3.74 -1.69 -22.85
C PRO A 67 -4.01 -1.42 -21.36
N ASP A 68 -4.91 -0.49 -21.04
CA ASP A 68 -5.30 -0.15 -19.67
C ASP A 68 -5.83 -1.38 -18.89
N PHE A 69 -6.45 -2.34 -19.59
CA PHE A 69 -7.02 -3.54 -18.96
C PHE A 69 -5.94 -4.52 -18.50
N PHE A 70 -4.73 -4.47 -19.05
CA PHE A 70 -3.63 -5.31 -18.57
C PHE A 70 -3.28 -5.00 -17.11
N ILE A 71 -3.42 -3.74 -16.67
CA ILE A 71 -3.18 -3.37 -15.27
C ILE A 71 -4.12 -4.15 -14.35
N LEU A 72 -5.41 -4.23 -14.70
CA LEU A 72 -6.42 -4.95 -13.93
C LEU A 72 -6.24 -6.45 -13.99
N ARG A 73 -5.90 -7.00 -15.17
CA ARG A 73 -5.67 -8.43 -15.37
C ARG A 73 -4.47 -8.92 -14.55
N MET A 74 -3.34 -8.23 -14.64
CA MET A 74 -2.13 -8.60 -13.87
C MET A 74 -2.33 -8.41 -12.38
N ALA A 75 -2.99 -7.33 -11.95
CA ALA A 75 -3.32 -7.13 -10.55
C ALA A 75 -4.23 -8.25 -10.01
N SER A 76 -5.29 -8.60 -10.75
CA SER A 76 -6.23 -9.66 -10.38
C SER A 76 -5.58 -11.03 -10.36
N ARG A 77 -4.70 -11.34 -11.31
CA ARG A 77 -3.88 -12.55 -11.30
C ARG A 77 -3.02 -12.64 -10.04
N GLY A 78 -2.37 -11.54 -9.64
CA GLY A 78 -1.58 -11.48 -8.40
C GLY A 78 -2.42 -11.63 -7.13
N LEU A 79 -3.70 -11.22 -7.15
CA LEU A 79 -4.64 -11.47 -6.05
C LEU A 79 -5.04 -12.95 -5.93
N ILE A 80 -5.18 -13.65 -7.06
CA ILE A 80 -5.48 -15.09 -7.09
C ILE A 80 -4.27 -15.91 -6.63
N MET A 81 -3.12 -15.70 -7.28
CA MET A 81 -1.85 -16.37 -7.00
C MET A 81 -1.04 -15.63 -5.92
N TRP A 82 -1.65 -15.45 -4.76
CA TRP A 82 -1.13 -14.58 -3.69
C TRP A 82 0.21 -15.07 -3.09
N SER A 83 0.44 -16.39 -3.07
CA SER A 83 1.71 -16.97 -2.58
C SER A 83 2.88 -16.71 -3.52
N ASP A 84 2.59 -16.55 -4.81
CA ASP A 84 3.61 -16.54 -5.86
C ASP A 84 4.13 -15.12 -6.13
N VAL A 85 3.47 -14.09 -5.58
CA VAL A 85 3.88 -12.69 -5.73
C VAL A 85 5.19 -12.46 -4.97
N GLN A 86 6.27 -12.22 -5.73
CA GLN A 86 7.59 -11.92 -5.18
C GLN A 86 8.01 -10.47 -5.47
N PRO A 87 8.70 -9.79 -4.54
CA PRO A 87 9.20 -8.44 -4.72
C PRO A 87 10.55 -8.47 -5.44
N THR A 88 10.59 -9.05 -6.64
CA THR A 88 11.78 -9.13 -7.50
C THR A 88 11.46 -8.56 -8.88
N GLN A 89 12.48 -8.03 -9.55
CA GLN A 89 12.32 -7.55 -10.93
C GLN A 89 12.08 -8.72 -11.90
N GLU A 90 12.77 -9.84 -11.68
CA GLU A 90 12.56 -11.08 -12.43
C GLU A 90 11.10 -11.53 -12.42
N TRP A 91 10.40 -11.40 -11.28
CA TRP A 91 8.99 -11.73 -11.21
C TRP A 91 8.14 -10.85 -12.12
N ILE A 92 8.44 -9.54 -12.20
CA ILE A 92 7.72 -8.60 -13.08
C ILE A 92 8.01 -8.93 -14.54
N ASP A 93 9.29 -9.14 -14.87
CA ASP A 93 9.75 -9.41 -16.23
C ASP A 93 9.16 -10.73 -16.78
N ASN A 94 9.01 -11.75 -15.94
CA ASN A 94 8.41 -13.04 -16.30
C ASN A 94 6.93 -12.94 -16.76
N HIS A 95 6.19 -11.91 -16.33
CA HIS A 95 4.81 -11.69 -16.78
C HIS A 95 4.71 -10.91 -18.10
N ILE A 96 5.82 -10.39 -18.61
CA ILE A 96 5.86 -9.65 -19.88
C ILE A 96 6.15 -10.66 -21.00
N PRO A 97 5.24 -10.82 -21.99
CA PRO A 97 5.45 -11.74 -23.10
C PRO A 97 6.74 -11.44 -23.88
N GLU A 98 7.42 -12.48 -24.38
CA GLU A 98 8.68 -12.32 -25.11
C GLU A 98 8.56 -11.38 -26.33
N ILE A 99 7.43 -11.39 -27.03
CA ILE A 99 7.17 -10.48 -28.15
C ILE A 99 7.21 -9.03 -27.69
N VAL A 100 6.62 -8.73 -26.55
CA VAL A 100 6.61 -7.38 -25.98
C VAL A 100 8.02 -6.99 -25.54
N GLN A 101 8.76 -7.89 -24.88
CA GLN A 101 10.14 -7.62 -24.46
C GLN A 101 11.08 -7.34 -25.66
N ARG A 102 10.88 -8.05 -26.77
CA ARG A 102 11.70 -7.94 -27.98
C ARG A 102 11.41 -6.72 -28.84
N HIS A 103 10.29 -6.03 -28.67
CA HIS A 103 9.87 -4.97 -29.60
C HIS A 103 9.51 -3.65 -28.90
N ALA A 104 9.25 -3.63 -27.59
CA ALA A 104 8.92 -2.41 -26.86
C ALA A 104 10.09 -1.42 -26.82
N PHE A 105 9.80 -0.13 -27.06
CA PHE A 105 10.75 0.99 -27.06
C PHE A 105 11.91 0.87 -28.07
N GLN A 106 11.79 0.03 -29.09
CA GLN A 106 12.82 -0.12 -30.14
C GLN A 106 12.60 0.82 -31.33
N SER A 107 11.55 1.64 -31.30
CA SER A 107 11.23 2.60 -32.37
C SER A 107 12.38 3.59 -32.61
N SER A 108 13.14 3.96 -31.58
CA SER A 108 14.23 4.94 -31.65
C SER A 108 15.56 4.39 -32.16
N ASP A 109 15.78 3.07 -32.05
CA ASP A 109 17.06 2.43 -32.39
C ASP A 109 17.06 1.85 -33.82
N ARG A 110 15.90 1.76 -34.48
CA ARG A 110 15.79 1.25 -35.84
C ARG A 110 15.87 2.41 -36.85
N MET A 111 16.87 2.35 -37.73
CA MET A 111 16.98 3.23 -38.89
C MET A 111 15.69 3.16 -39.74
N GLU A 112 15.25 4.33 -40.24
CA GLU A 112 14.13 4.48 -41.17
C GLU A 112 14.25 3.45 -42.32
N GLY A 113 13.45 2.39 -42.31
CA GLY A 113 13.43 1.35 -43.35
C GLY A 113 13.35 -0.11 -42.89
N GLN A 114 13.47 -0.42 -41.60
CA GLN A 114 13.28 -1.77 -41.03
C GLN A 114 12.06 -1.88 -40.10
N SER A 115 11.05 -1.04 -40.30
CA SER A 115 9.77 -1.20 -39.62
C SER A 115 8.93 -2.22 -40.39
N ASP A 116 8.80 -3.43 -39.85
CA ASP A 116 7.78 -4.36 -40.33
C ASP A 116 6.40 -3.68 -40.22
N PRO A 117 5.67 -3.48 -41.32
CA PRO A 117 4.40 -2.74 -41.31
C PRO A 117 3.27 -3.49 -40.59
N ASN A 118 3.52 -4.74 -40.20
CA ASN A 118 2.57 -5.59 -39.51
C ASN A 118 2.71 -5.52 -37.98
N ILE A 119 3.68 -4.76 -37.44
CA ILE A 119 3.92 -4.66 -36.01
C ILE A 119 3.61 -3.23 -35.55
N ASP A 120 2.58 -3.09 -34.73
CA ASP A 120 2.30 -1.85 -34.04
C ASP A 120 3.16 -1.71 -32.77
N TYR A 121 4.28 -1.02 -32.91
CA TYR A 121 5.21 -0.74 -31.81
C TYR A 121 4.54 0.07 -30.69
N GLN A 122 3.57 0.92 -30.99
CA GLN A 122 2.85 1.70 -29.98
C GLN A 122 2.04 0.79 -29.06
N THR A 123 1.25 -0.14 -29.62
CA THR A 123 0.46 -1.09 -28.83
C THR A 123 1.35 -1.99 -27.96
N LEU A 124 2.49 -2.44 -28.49
CA LEU A 124 3.46 -3.24 -27.72
C LEU A 124 4.08 -2.45 -26.57
N SER A 125 4.51 -1.22 -26.83
CA SER A 125 5.12 -0.36 -25.82
C SER A 125 4.10 0.05 -24.74
N GLN A 126 2.83 0.27 -25.10
CA GLN A 126 1.74 0.48 -24.15
C GLN A 126 1.46 -0.76 -23.30
N ALA A 127 1.37 -1.93 -23.92
CA ALA A 127 1.15 -3.20 -23.23
C ALA A 127 2.27 -3.46 -22.21
N MET A 128 3.53 -3.25 -22.58
CA MET A 128 4.69 -3.43 -21.69
C MET A 128 4.57 -2.62 -20.40
N VAL A 129 4.27 -1.31 -20.55
CA VAL A 129 4.16 -0.40 -19.41
C VAL A 129 2.95 -0.73 -18.54
N CYS A 130 1.81 -1.06 -19.14
CA CYS A 130 0.59 -1.43 -18.41
C CYS A 130 0.72 -2.76 -17.67
N ILE A 131 1.32 -3.78 -18.28
CA ILE A 131 1.60 -5.07 -17.64
C ILE A 131 2.52 -4.85 -16.42
N SER A 132 3.63 -4.11 -16.61
CA SER A 132 4.56 -3.78 -15.53
C SER A 132 3.87 -3.03 -14.39
N ALA A 133 3.01 -2.05 -14.70
CA ALA A 133 2.25 -1.31 -13.69
C ALA A 133 1.25 -2.19 -12.93
N GLY A 134 0.58 -3.14 -13.61
CA GLY A 134 -0.32 -4.11 -12.98
C GLY A 134 0.41 -5.08 -12.04
N CYS A 135 1.58 -5.56 -12.43
CA CYS A 135 2.46 -6.36 -11.58
C CYS A 135 2.92 -5.57 -10.35
N CYS A 136 3.30 -4.30 -10.53
CA CYS A 136 3.65 -3.41 -9.42
C CYS A 136 2.47 -3.21 -8.46
N LEU A 137 1.25 -3.10 -8.98
CA LEU A 137 0.04 -3.00 -8.18
C LEU A 137 -0.23 -4.26 -7.35
N ALA A 138 -0.04 -5.45 -7.95
CA ALA A 138 -0.13 -6.72 -7.22
C ALA A 138 0.89 -6.79 -6.06
N ILE A 139 2.14 -6.39 -6.28
CA ILE A 139 3.17 -6.31 -5.24
C ILE A 139 2.74 -5.32 -4.15
N GLY A 140 2.23 -4.15 -4.54
CA GLY A 140 1.72 -3.13 -3.62
C GLY A 140 0.61 -3.63 -2.71
N LEU A 141 -0.33 -4.42 -3.25
CA LEU A 141 -1.41 -5.06 -2.48
C LEU A 141 -0.88 -6.17 -1.57
N ARG A 142 0.06 -7.00 -2.05
CA ARG A 142 0.67 -8.11 -1.30
C ARG A 142 1.47 -7.65 -0.09
N TYR A 143 2.21 -6.56 -0.25
CA TYR A 143 3.12 -6.01 0.75
C TYR A 143 2.58 -4.72 1.40
N ALA A 144 1.26 -4.51 1.33
CA ALA A 144 0.60 -3.36 1.93
C ALA A 144 0.93 -3.24 3.43
N GLY A 145 1.51 -2.11 3.83
CA GLY A 145 1.88 -1.80 5.21
C GLY A 145 2.88 -2.75 5.86
N THR A 146 3.68 -3.53 5.10
CA THR A 146 4.72 -4.40 5.66
C THR A 146 6.06 -3.68 5.86
N LEU A 147 6.25 -2.52 5.24
CA LEU A 147 7.53 -1.77 5.27
C LEU A 147 8.72 -2.59 4.76
N ASP A 148 8.47 -3.44 3.77
CA ASP A 148 9.51 -4.31 3.20
C ASP A 148 10.45 -3.50 2.29
N LYS A 149 11.73 -3.53 2.61
CA LYS A 149 12.77 -2.76 1.89
C LYS A 149 12.98 -3.29 0.47
N GLN A 150 12.85 -4.60 0.28
CA GLN A 150 13.02 -5.23 -1.03
C GLN A 150 11.90 -4.77 -1.98
N ALA A 151 10.64 -4.89 -1.56
CA ALA A 151 9.50 -4.37 -2.33
C ALA A 151 9.62 -2.87 -2.64
N HIS A 152 10.03 -2.05 -1.67
CA HIS A 152 10.28 -0.62 -1.89
C HIS A 152 11.32 -0.38 -3.00
N SER A 153 12.48 -1.04 -2.93
CA SER A 153 13.55 -0.86 -3.91
C SER A 153 13.14 -1.22 -5.35
N VAL A 154 12.40 -2.31 -5.51
CA VAL A 154 11.92 -2.80 -6.82
C VAL A 154 10.89 -1.82 -7.40
N LEU A 155 9.90 -1.43 -6.62
CA LEU A 155 8.87 -0.49 -7.07
C LEU A 155 9.48 0.89 -7.38
N MET A 156 10.41 1.38 -6.55
CA MET A 156 11.12 2.65 -6.78
C MET A 156 11.98 2.62 -8.05
N LYS A 157 12.61 1.48 -8.38
CA LYS A 157 13.31 1.29 -9.66
C LYS A 157 12.34 1.44 -10.84
N ASN A 158 11.13 0.88 -10.74
CA ASN A 158 10.12 0.99 -11.79
C ASN A 158 9.54 2.41 -11.92
N VAL A 159 9.30 3.11 -10.80
CA VAL A 159 8.90 4.53 -10.85
C VAL A 159 9.97 5.38 -11.56
N ARG A 160 11.26 5.19 -11.20
CA ARG A 160 12.37 5.92 -11.84
C ARG A 160 12.45 5.60 -13.34
N PHE A 161 12.29 4.33 -13.72
CA PHE A 161 12.25 3.92 -15.13
C PHE A 161 11.14 4.64 -15.90
N LEU A 162 9.91 4.64 -15.39
CA LEU A 162 8.78 5.31 -16.04
C LEU A 162 8.94 6.84 -16.12
N LEU A 163 9.50 7.48 -15.08
CA LEU A 163 9.78 8.91 -15.10
C LEU A 163 10.86 9.29 -16.12
N THR A 164 11.88 8.45 -16.29
CA THR A 164 12.89 8.63 -17.34
C THR A 164 12.27 8.51 -18.73
N LYS A 165 11.38 7.52 -18.93
CA LYS A 165 10.65 7.35 -20.21
C LYS A 165 9.71 8.51 -20.50
N MET A 166 9.04 9.07 -19.49
CA MET A 166 8.21 10.27 -19.65
C MET A 166 9.03 11.52 -19.99
N SER A 167 10.28 11.60 -19.52
CA SER A 167 11.19 12.72 -19.83
C SER A 167 11.77 12.62 -21.24
N SER A 168 11.79 11.43 -21.85
CA SER A 168 12.23 11.21 -23.22
C SER A 168 11.07 11.44 -24.21
N PRO A 169 11.16 12.42 -25.12
CA PRO A 169 10.04 12.76 -26.02
C PRO A 169 9.68 11.61 -26.96
N ALA A 170 10.67 10.89 -27.52
CA ALA A 170 10.44 9.77 -28.44
C ALA A 170 9.65 8.63 -27.79
N SER A 171 10.06 8.21 -26.59
CA SER A 171 9.36 7.16 -25.85
C SER A 171 7.98 7.59 -25.35
N ALA A 172 7.81 8.88 -25.02
CA ALA A 172 6.55 9.42 -24.55
C ALA A 172 5.50 9.56 -25.65
N GLU A 173 5.93 9.80 -26.89
CA GLU A 173 5.05 9.81 -28.06
C GLU A 173 4.65 8.39 -28.46
N GLU A 174 5.59 7.44 -28.48
CA GLU A 174 5.33 6.03 -28.80
C GLU A 174 4.29 5.39 -27.86
N VAL A 175 4.41 5.58 -26.54
CA VAL A 175 3.45 5.02 -25.56
C VAL A 175 2.21 5.90 -25.42
N GLY A 176 2.36 7.20 -25.62
CA GLY A 176 1.34 8.19 -25.27
C GLY A 176 1.44 8.65 -23.82
N LYS A 177 1.46 9.99 -23.64
CA LYS A 177 1.66 10.64 -22.34
C LYS A 177 0.61 10.25 -21.29
N SER A 178 -0.65 10.08 -21.69
CA SER A 178 -1.74 9.72 -20.76
C SER A 178 -1.56 8.31 -20.17
N CYS A 179 -1.09 7.35 -20.98
CA CYS A 179 -0.85 5.97 -20.54
C CYS A 179 0.34 5.91 -19.57
N LEU A 180 1.42 6.62 -19.89
CA LEU A 180 2.58 6.75 -18.99
C LEU A 180 2.18 7.39 -17.65
N GLU A 181 1.44 8.49 -17.69
CA GLU A 181 0.99 9.20 -16.49
C GLU A 181 0.11 8.29 -15.61
N MET A 182 -0.82 7.55 -16.20
CA MET A 182 -1.63 6.56 -15.48
C MET A 182 -0.74 5.50 -14.80
N CYS A 183 0.21 4.93 -15.53
CA CYS A 183 1.08 3.89 -15.00
C CYS A 183 2.01 4.41 -13.90
N ILE A 184 2.57 5.61 -14.04
CA ILE A 184 3.35 6.28 -12.98
C ILE A 184 2.50 6.43 -11.71
N ASN A 185 1.27 6.91 -11.85
CA ASN A 185 0.35 7.09 -10.73
C ASN A 185 0.03 5.76 -10.02
N VAL A 186 -0.21 4.68 -10.76
CA VAL A 186 -0.45 3.34 -10.20
C VAL A 186 0.78 2.81 -9.46
N VAL A 187 1.97 2.91 -10.03
CA VAL A 187 3.20 2.42 -9.39
C VAL A 187 3.53 3.25 -8.14
N VAL A 188 3.40 4.57 -8.19
CA VAL A 188 3.61 5.45 -7.03
C VAL A 188 2.63 5.14 -5.90
N LEU A 189 1.36 4.92 -6.24
CA LEU A 189 0.35 4.49 -5.28
C LEU A 189 0.71 3.12 -4.67
N SER A 190 1.27 2.21 -5.47
CA SER A 190 1.75 0.90 -5.02
C SER A 190 2.91 1.01 -4.03
N VAL A 191 3.89 1.87 -4.29
CA VAL A 191 5.00 2.14 -3.34
C VAL A 191 4.45 2.72 -2.04
N ALA A 192 3.52 3.68 -2.13
CA ALA A 192 2.91 4.31 -0.97
C ALA A 192 2.07 3.33 -0.12
N MET A 193 1.44 2.32 -0.75
CA MET A 193 0.77 1.24 -0.03
C MET A 193 1.76 0.37 0.77
N VAL A 194 2.90 0.02 0.19
CA VAL A 194 3.94 -0.76 0.91
C VAL A 194 4.50 0.02 2.09
N MET A 195 4.75 1.32 1.88
CA MET A 195 5.28 2.24 2.88
C MET A 195 4.19 2.96 3.69
N SER A 196 3.00 2.37 3.81
CA SER A 196 1.87 3.08 4.42
C SER A 196 2.11 3.39 5.90
N GLY A 197 2.01 4.68 6.24
CA GLY A 197 2.18 5.23 7.57
C GLY A 197 3.63 5.57 7.98
N SER A 198 4.67 5.12 7.26
CA SER A 198 6.06 5.39 7.68
C SER A 198 6.55 6.81 7.36
N GLY A 199 5.91 7.48 6.40
CA GLY A 199 6.36 8.79 5.93
C GLY A 199 7.69 8.77 5.17
N ASP A 200 7.94 7.72 4.38
CA ASP A 200 9.20 7.57 3.64
C ASP A 200 9.57 8.82 2.79
N LEU A 201 10.81 9.30 2.98
CA LEU A 201 11.26 10.56 2.39
C LEU A 201 11.47 10.44 0.88
N GLU A 202 11.91 9.29 0.37
CA GLU A 202 12.14 9.12 -1.06
C GLU A 202 10.83 9.16 -1.84
N VAL A 203 9.81 8.46 -1.34
CA VAL A 203 8.48 8.46 -1.95
C VAL A 203 7.86 9.86 -1.86
N LEU A 204 7.98 10.55 -0.72
CA LEU A 204 7.50 11.92 -0.55
C LEU A 204 8.13 12.88 -1.56
N ARG A 205 9.44 12.77 -1.83
CA ARG A 205 10.13 13.61 -2.82
C ARG A 205 9.55 13.40 -4.22
N ILE A 206 9.28 12.16 -4.61
CA ILE A 206 8.65 11.85 -5.90
C ILE A 206 7.24 12.45 -5.95
N ILE A 207 6.41 12.20 -4.94
CA ILE A 207 5.04 12.74 -4.90
C ILE A 207 5.04 14.28 -4.96
N ARG A 208 5.96 14.94 -4.24
CA ARG A 208 6.12 16.41 -4.31
C ARG A 208 6.49 16.87 -5.71
N ARG A 209 7.37 16.15 -6.42
CA ARG A 209 7.70 16.43 -7.82
C ARG A 209 6.47 16.26 -8.73
N LEU A 210 5.68 15.21 -8.53
CA LEU A 210 4.45 14.99 -9.31
C LEU A 210 3.40 16.06 -9.04
N HIS A 211 3.24 16.48 -7.79
CA HIS A 211 2.34 17.56 -7.38
C HIS A 211 2.72 18.92 -7.98
N ALA A 212 4.02 19.21 -8.12
CA ALA A 212 4.50 20.47 -8.69
C ALA A 212 4.19 20.62 -10.20
N ARG A 213 3.82 19.53 -10.89
CA ARG A 213 3.37 19.58 -12.29
C ARG A 213 1.90 20.03 -12.32
N VAL A 214 1.67 21.31 -12.59
CA VAL A 214 0.32 21.91 -12.55
C VAL A 214 -0.16 22.36 -13.94
N THR A 215 0.70 22.28 -14.98
CA THR A 215 0.39 22.81 -16.31
C THR A 215 -0.59 21.92 -17.08
N PRO A 216 -1.83 22.35 -17.35
CA PRO A 216 -2.70 21.66 -18.32
C PRO A 216 -2.10 21.84 -19.72
N PRO A 217 -2.04 20.82 -20.59
CA PRO A 217 -2.75 19.54 -20.58
C PRO A 217 -1.94 18.35 -20.02
N GLU A 218 -0.82 18.59 -19.31
CA GLU A 218 0.12 17.52 -18.93
C GLU A 218 -0.39 16.61 -17.82
N VAL A 219 -1.26 17.12 -16.93
CA VAL A 219 -1.78 16.37 -15.77
C VAL A 219 -3.30 16.54 -15.68
N THR A 220 -4.01 15.42 -15.56
CA THR A 220 -5.46 15.38 -15.36
C THR A 220 -5.83 15.50 -13.88
N TYR A 221 -7.10 15.79 -13.57
CA TYR A 221 -7.59 15.78 -12.18
C TYR A 221 -7.27 14.45 -11.48
N GLY A 222 -7.45 13.33 -12.20
CA GLY A 222 -7.15 11.99 -11.74
C GLY A 222 -5.68 11.77 -11.37
N GLY A 223 -4.74 12.36 -12.11
CA GLY A 223 -3.32 12.28 -11.79
C GLY A 223 -2.99 12.95 -10.45
N HIS A 224 -3.55 14.14 -10.20
CA HIS A 224 -3.45 14.79 -8.90
C HIS A 224 -4.11 13.97 -7.79
N MET A 225 -5.31 13.44 -8.05
CA MET A 225 -6.03 12.58 -7.11
C MET A 225 -5.18 11.37 -6.68
N ALA A 226 -4.56 10.66 -7.64
CA ALA A 226 -3.71 9.52 -7.36
C ALA A 226 -2.46 9.89 -6.55
N SER A 227 -1.78 10.98 -6.95
CA SER A 227 -0.61 11.50 -6.24
C SER A 227 -0.92 11.89 -4.79
N HIS A 228 -2.07 12.53 -4.55
CA HIS A 228 -2.51 12.92 -3.21
C HIS A 228 -3.05 11.73 -2.39
N MET A 229 -3.64 10.73 -3.05
CA MET A 229 -4.01 9.47 -2.38
C MET A 229 -2.76 8.73 -1.90
N ALA A 230 -1.70 8.67 -2.72
CA ALA A 230 -0.40 8.13 -2.33
C ALA A 230 0.21 8.91 -1.15
N LEU A 231 0.13 10.25 -1.17
CA LEU A 231 0.55 11.09 -0.03
C LEU A 231 -0.22 10.73 1.24
N GLY A 232 -1.54 10.55 1.13
CA GLY A 232 -2.41 10.16 2.25
C GLY A 232 -2.05 8.80 2.82
N PHE A 233 -1.67 7.83 1.98
CA PHE A 233 -1.22 6.52 2.45
C PHE A 233 0.12 6.56 3.18
N LEU A 234 1.08 7.38 2.73
CA LEU A 234 2.35 7.56 3.44
C LEU A 234 2.16 8.12 4.86
N PHE A 235 1.23 9.06 5.03
CA PHE A 235 0.95 9.73 6.31
C PHE A 235 -0.39 9.31 6.91
N LEU A 236 -0.77 8.03 6.75
CA LEU A 236 -2.10 7.55 7.11
C LEU A 236 -2.39 7.78 8.60
N GLY A 237 -3.42 8.60 8.86
CA GLY A 237 -3.82 9.02 10.21
C GLY A 237 -2.68 9.68 11.01
N GLY A 238 -1.78 10.42 10.34
CA GLY A 238 -0.61 11.05 10.95
C GLY A 238 0.43 10.03 11.40
N CYS A 239 0.69 9.01 10.58
CA CYS A 239 1.60 7.89 10.86
C CYS A 239 1.16 6.98 12.02
N ARG A 240 -0.13 7.03 12.41
CA ARG A 240 -0.69 6.17 13.47
C ARG A 240 -1.32 4.89 12.95
N TYR A 241 -1.73 4.92 11.69
CA TYR A 241 -2.43 3.84 11.02
C TYR A 241 -1.59 3.28 9.88
N SER A 242 -1.83 2.03 9.52
CA SER A 242 -1.22 1.38 8.37
C SER A 242 -2.21 0.37 7.76
N LEU A 243 -2.00 -0.06 6.51
CA LEU A 243 -2.98 -0.84 5.73
C LEU A 243 -2.92 -2.36 5.99
N SER A 244 -4.00 -2.99 6.43
CA SER A 244 -4.01 -4.43 6.70
C SER A 244 -4.21 -5.29 5.44
N ARG A 245 -3.88 -6.59 5.56
CA ARG A 245 -3.92 -7.57 4.45
C ARG A 245 -4.97 -8.64 4.67
N SER A 246 -5.97 -8.38 5.52
CA SER A 246 -7.15 -9.23 5.63
C SER A 246 -7.90 -9.27 4.28
N ASN A 247 -8.62 -10.36 3.99
CA ASN A 247 -9.30 -10.51 2.70
C ASN A 247 -10.29 -9.36 2.44
N LYS A 248 -10.99 -8.92 3.50
CA LYS A 248 -11.88 -7.75 3.44
C LYS A 248 -11.12 -6.46 3.19
N ALA A 249 -9.99 -6.25 3.87
CA ALA A 249 -9.17 -5.05 3.69
C ALA A 249 -8.62 -4.96 2.26
N ILE A 250 -8.12 -6.06 1.70
CA ILE A 250 -7.63 -6.12 0.32
C ILE A 250 -8.75 -5.81 -0.67
N ALA A 251 -9.95 -6.36 -0.49
CA ALA A 251 -11.09 -6.08 -1.36
C ALA A 251 -11.49 -4.58 -1.34
N CYS A 252 -11.50 -3.98 -0.15
CA CYS A 252 -11.78 -2.54 0.02
C CYS A 252 -10.66 -1.68 -0.59
N LEU A 253 -9.40 -2.07 -0.39
CA LEU A 253 -8.23 -1.37 -0.89
C LEU A 253 -8.17 -1.44 -2.42
N TYR A 254 -8.41 -2.61 -3.01
CA TYR A 254 -8.43 -2.79 -4.46
C TYR A 254 -9.54 -1.96 -5.11
N SER A 255 -10.70 -1.89 -4.47
CA SER A 255 -11.80 -1.00 -4.90
C SER A 255 -11.40 0.48 -4.82
N ALA A 256 -10.68 0.89 -3.78
CA ALA A 256 -10.23 2.28 -3.62
C ALA A 256 -9.09 2.66 -4.59
N VAL A 257 -8.22 1.71 -4.94
CA VAL A 257 -6.99 1.91 -5.71
C VAL A 257 -7.17 1.63 -7.21
N PHE A 258 -8.40 1.39 -7.66
CA PHE A 258 -8.72 1.09 -9.06
C PHE A 258 -7.94 2.00 -10.06
N PRO A 259 -7.15 1.44 -10.98
CA PRO A 259 -6.09 2.16 -11.70
C PRO A 259 -6.59 3.22 -12.71
N LEU A 260 -7.89 3.22 -13.06
CA LEU A 260 -8.48 4.21 -13.95
C LEU A 260 -8.95 5.44 -13.13
N PHE A 261 -8.21 6.53 -13.24
CA PHE A 261 -8.53 7.79 -12.56
C PHE A 261 -9.38 8.73 -13.44
N PRO A 262 -10.26 9.55 -12.84
CA PRO A 262 -11.17 10.43 -13.57
C PRO A 262 -10.42 11.56 -14.28
N SER A 263 -10.87 11.96 -15.47
CA SER A 263 -10.21 13.07 -16.20
C SER A 263 -10.57 14.44 -15.63
N SER A 264 -11.81 14.59 -15.18
CA SER A 264 -12.34 15.82 -14.56
C SER A 264 -12.93 15.54 -13.17
N THR A 265 -13.26 16.59 -12.43
CA THR A 265 -13.82 16.46 -11.07
C THR A 265 -15.18 15.79 -11.05
N THR A 266 -16.00 15.93 -12.10
CA THR A 266 -17.34 15.33 -12.20
C THR A 266 -17.36 13.98 -12.92
N ASP A 267 -16.22 13.54 -13.47
CA ASP A 267 -16.13 12.29 -14.20
C ASP A 267 -16.24 11.08 -13.28
N THR A 268 -17.26 10.28 -13.52
CA THR A 268 -17.55 9.02 -12.82
C THR A 268 -17.78 7.87 -13.80
N ARG A 269 -17.34 8.02 -15.06
CA ARG A 269 -17.64 7.07 -16.15
C ARG A 269 -17.10 5.66 -15.90
N TYR A 270 -15.84 5.56 -15.48
CA TYR A 270 -15.17 4.27 -15.29
C TYR A 270 -15.19 3.77 -13.84
N HIS A 271 -15.24 4.69 -12.87
CA HIS A 271 -15.19 4.35 -11.46
C HIS A 271 -15.89 5.41 -10.63
N LEU A 272 -16.71 4.96 -9.68
CA LEU A 272 -17.39 5.84 -8.75
C LEU A 272 -16.39 6.44 -7.75
N GLN A 273 -16.19 7.76 -7.79
CA GLN A 273 -15.21 8.45 -6.95
C GLN A 273 -15.40 8.21 -5.44
N ALA A 274 -16.63 7.98 -4.97
CA ALA A 274 -16.90 7.69 -3.56
C ALA A 274 -16.21 6.41 -3.05
N LEU A 275 -16.02 5.41 -3.92
CA LEU A 275 -15.35 4.14 -3.56
C LEU A 275 -13.87 4.34 -3.23
N ARG A 276 -13.28 5.47 -3.65
CA ARG A 276 -11.90 5.85 -3.34
C ARG A 276 -11.67 6.03 -1.84
N HIS A 277 -12.71 6.23 -1.04
CA HIS A 277 -12.61 6.33 0.43
C HIS A 277 -12.71 4.98 1.16
N LEU A 278 -12.91 3.86 0.44
CA LEU A 278 -13.00 2.53 1.05
C LEU A 278 -11.69 2.06 1.69
N TYR A 279 -10.55 2.70 1.40
CA TYR A 279 -9.28 2.40 2.06
C TYR A 279 -9.35 2.55 3.59
N VAL A 280 -10.29 3.37 4.11
CA VAL A 280 -10.49 3.55 5.55
C VAL A 280 -10.85 2.23 6.23
N LEU A 281 -11.55 1.32 5.55
CA LEU A 281 -11.88 0.00 6.08
C LEU A 281 -10.67 -0.95 6.13
N ALA A 282 -9.62 -0.65 5.38
CA ALA A 282 -8.35 -1.37 5.41
C ALA A 282 -7.34 -0.73 6.38
N ALA A 283 -7.62 0.45 6.94
CA ALA A 283 -6.72 1.16 7.83
C ALA A 283 -6.84 0.64 9.27
N GLU A 284 -5.73 0.19 9.85
CA GLU A 284 -5.67 -0.30 11.22
C GLU A 284 -4.62 0.44 12.05
N PRO A 285 -4.89 0.72 13.34
CA PRO A 285 -3.91 1.35 14.22
C PRO A 285 -2.75 0.38 14.48
N ARG A 286 -1.54 0.80 14.10
CA ARG A 286 -0.32 -0.02 14.23
C ARG A 286 0.87 0.75 14.80
N VAL A 287 0.63 1.92 15.38
CA VAL A 287 1.68 2.66 16.08
C VAL A 287 1.94 2.07 17.45
N LEU A 288 3.21 1.80 17.73
CA LEU A 288 3.71 1.43 19.04
C LEU A 288 4.43 2.63 19.65
N VAL A 289 3.91 3.12 20.77
CA VAL A 289 4.47 4.24 21.54
C VAL A 289 4.89 3.73 22.90
N THR A 290 6.16 3.91 23.25
CA THR A 290 6.60 3.68 24.64
C THR A 290 6.40 4.94 25.46
N ARG A 291 5.87 4.78 26.68
CA ARG A 291 5.73 5.85 27.66
C ARG A 291 6.42 5.48 28.94
N ASP A 292 7.09 6.44 29.54
CA ASP A 292 7.69 6.24 30.85
C ASP A 292 6.59 6.15 31.93
N VAL A 293 6.73 5.19 32.86
CA VAL A 293 5.76 4.93 33.94
C VAL A 293 5.68 6.12 34.91
N GLU A 294 6.82 6.75 35.19
CA GLU A 294 6.89 7.80 36.22
C GLU A 294 6.42 9.15 35.68
N THR A 295 6.86 9.53 34.48
CA THR A 295 6.51 10.82 33.87
C THR A 295 5.26 10.78 33.00
N GLY A 296 4.83 9.60 32.54
CA GLY A 296 3.73 9.44 31.58
C GLY A 296 4.03 9.98 30.17
N GLN A 297 5.25 10.48 29.93
CA GLN A 297 5.66 11.07 28.66
C GLN A 297 6.11 10.01 27.66
N ALA A 298 5.95 10.28 26.36
CA ALA A 298 6.44 9.40 25.30
C ALA A 298 7.97 9.41 25.29
N THR A 299 8.57 8.23 25.32
CA THR A 299 10.03 8.07 25.34
C THR A 299 10.44 7.20 24.18
N SER A 300 11.60 7.50 23.58
CA SER A 300 12.11 6.76 22.44
C SER A 300 12.98 5.61 22.91
N VAL A 301 12.56 4.38 22.63
CA VAL A 301 13.23 3.15 23.08
C VAL A 301 13.41 2.19 21.90
N GLU A 302 14.52 1.48 21.89
CA GLU A 302 14.79 0.44 20.90
C GLU A 302 13.95 -0.80 21.20
N VAL A 303 13.20 -1.24 20.20
CA VAL A 303 12.28 -2.37 20.27
C VAL A 303 12.63 -3.34 19.16
N CYS A 304 12.68 -4.62 19.51
CA CYS A 304 12.74 -5.72 18.59
C CYS A 304 11.37 -6.38 18.50
N VAL A 305 10.79 -6.39 17.30
CA VAL A 305 9.55 -7.10 17.01
C VAL A 305 9.92 -8.37 16.27
N ARG A 306 9.61 -9.52 16.88
CA ARG A 306 9.81 -10.83 16.28
C ARG A 306 8.47 -11.34 15.73
N GLY A 307 8.41 -11.49 14.41
CA GLY A 307 7.31 -12.16 13.71
C GLY A 307 7.88 -13.19 12.73
N GLU A 308 7.38 -13.18 11.50
CA GLU A 308 8.02 -13.90 10.37
C GLU A 308 9.43 -13.38 10.08
N ARG A 309 9.69 -12.10 10.35
CA ARG A 309 10.98 -11.45 10.24
C ARG A 309 11.26 -10.66 11.53
N GLU A 310 12.53 -10.61 11.93
CA GLU A 310 12.97 -9.78 13.05
C GLU A 310 13.15 -8.34 12.57
N ILE A 311 12.36 -7.42 13.13
CA ILE A 311 12.45 -5.99 12.80
C ILE A 311 12.87 -5.25 14.06
N LYS A 312 14.05 -4.64 13.98
CA LYS A 312 14.54 -3.71 15.00
C LYS A 312 14.16 -2.30 14.60
N GLY A 313 13.55 -1.58 15.53
CA GLY A 313 13.12 -0.20 15.33
C GLY A 313 13.22 0.61 16.61
N ARG A 314 13.06 1.92 16.48
CA ARG A 314 13.00 2.83 17.61
C ARG A 314 11.60 3.42 17.69
N THR A 315 11.02 3.39 18.88
CA THR A 315 9.67 3.93 19.13
C THR A 315 9.67 5.46 19.19
N PRO A 316 8.58 6.14 18.80
CA PRO A 316 7.36 5.61 18.18
C PRO A 316 7.61 5.01 16.78
N CYS A 317 7.10 3.80 16.54
CA CYS A 317 7.24 3.13 15.24
C CYS A 317 5.96 2.41 14.84
N ILE A 318 5.83 2.13 13.54
CA ILE A 318 4.75 1.27 13.02
C ILE A 318 5.21 -0.17 13.09
N VAL A 319 4.36 -1.01 13.67
CA VAL A 319 4.58 -2.46 13.70
C VAL A 319 3.95 -3.14 12.48
N PRO A 320 4.44 -4.33 12.10
CA PRO A 320 3.75 -5.21 11.17
C PRO A 320 2.33 -5.57 11.64
N GLU A 321 1.63 -6.35 10.83
CA GLU A 321 0.28 -6.81 11.16
C GLU A 321 0.26 -7.59 12.48
N TRP A 322 -0.69 -7.28 13.37
CA TRP A 322 -0.74 -7.86 14.72
C TRP A 322 -0.84 -9.39 14.75
N SER A 323 -1.41 -10.00 13.71
CA SER A 323 -1.50 -11.45 13.53
C SER A 323 -0.15 -12.11 13.22
N SER A 324 0.78 -11.36 12.63
CA SER A 324 2.11 -11.85 12.23
C SER A 324 3.18 -11.73 13.32
N ILE A 325 2.85 -11.06 14.44
CA ILE A 325 3.80 -10.79 15.52
C ILE A 325 3.69 -11.87 16.60
N ASN A 326 4.83 -12.46 16.94
CA ASN A 326 4.97 -13.48 17.96
C ASN A 326 5.42 -12.89 19.30
N GLU A 327 6.44 -12.03 19.29
CA GLU A 327 7.06 -11.46 20.49
C GLU A 327 7.48 -10.00 20.24
N ILE A 328 7.33 -9.15 21.25
CA ILE A 328 7.88 -7.79 21.28
C ILE A 328 8.83 -7.68 22.47
N GLU A 329 10.10 -7.38 22.19
CA GLU A 329 11.15 -7.23 23.18
C GLU A 329 11.69 -5.79 23.19
N ILE A 330 11.90 -5.23 24.38
CA ILE A 330 12.53 -3.93 24.56
C ILE A 330 14.03 -4.14 24.76
N CYS A 331 14.84 -3.70 23.81
CA CYS A 331 16.28 -4.02 23.73
C CYS A 331 17.20 -2.92 24.27
N SER A 332 16.68 -1.94 25.02
CA SER A 332 17.49 -0.83 25.52
C SER A 332 18.16 -1.15 26.86
N CYS A 333 19.44 -0.78 26.99
CA CYS A 333 20.20 -0.93 28.24
C CYS A 333 19.62 -0.09 29.39
N ASP A 334 19.11 1.11 29.07
CA ASP A 334 18.62 2.12 30.03
C ASP A 334 17.28 1.75 30.69
N PHE A 335 16.53 0.83 30.08
CA PHE A 335 15.20 0.44 30.53
C PHE A 335 15.19 -1.01 31.02
N TRP A 336 14.23 -1.34 31.88
CA TRP A 336 13.99 -2.73 32.25
C TRP A 336 13.55 -3.53 31.00
N PRO A 337 14.16 -4.70 30.74
CA PRO A 337 13.77 -5.51 29.59
C PRO A 337 12.37 -6.05 29.81
N ILE A 338 11.47 -5.76 28.86
CA ILE A 338 10.11 -6.30 28.83
C ILE A 338 10.02 -7.17 27.59
N LYS A 339 9.56 -8.40 27.78
CA LYS A 339 9.20 -9.34 26.71
C LYS A 339 7.70 -9.56 26.76
N LEU A 340 7.03 -9.24 25.65
CA LEU A 340 5.60 -9.42 25.48
C LEU A 340 5.38 -10.55 24.48
N ASP A 341 5.03 -11.72 24.99
CA ASP A 341 4.63 -12.85 24.16
C ASP A 341 3.19 -12.65 23.71
N LEU A 342 3.01 -12.57 22.39
CA LEU A 342 1.72 -12.35 21.75
C LEU A 342 1.14 -13.65 21.17
N SER A 343 1.90 -14.74 21.11
CA SER A 343 1.55 -16.01 20.43
C SER A 343 0.23 -16.66 20.87
N GLY A 344 -0.25 -16.44 22.10
CA GLY A 344 -1.51 -17.02 22.61
C GLY A 344 -2.78 -16.36 22.03
N GLU A 345 -3.71 -17.16 21.51
CA GLU A 345 -5.02 -16.70 20.99
C GLU A 345 -5.93 -16.10 22.08
N GLU A 346 -5.75 -16.48 23.35
CA GLU A 346 -6.49 -15.97 24.51
C GLU A 346 -5.97 -14.61 25.04
N ASN A 347 -4.95 -14.03 24.40
CA ASN A 347 -4.27 -12.85 24.91
C ASN A 347 -5.07 -11.57 24.71
N ASN A 348 -5.80 -11.15 25.75
CA ASN A 348 -6.33 -9.78 25.92
C ASN A 348 -5.28 -8.69 25.61
N MET A 349 -3.99 -8.99 25.78
CA MET A 349 -2.87 -8.08 25.48
C MET A 349 -2.81 -7.63 24.02
N ARG A 350 -3.06 -8.52 23.03
CA ARG A 350 -3.11 -8.13 21.61
C ARG A 350 -4.20 -7.09 21.36
N GLN A 351 -5.38 -7.29 21.95
CA GLN A 351 -6.50 -6.36 21.82
C GLN A 351 -6.25 -5.04 22.56
N VAL A 352 -5.61 -5.10 23.72
CA VAL A 352 -5.23 -3.90 24.49
C VAL A 352 -4.21 -3.09 23.70
N LEU A 353 -3.16 -3.72 23.14
CA LEU A 353 -2.16 -3.04 22.33
C LEU A 353 -2.73 -2.50 21.01
N ALA A 354 -3.64 -3.23 20.36
CA ALA A 354 -4.33 -2.73 19.17
C ALA A 354 -5.21 -1.50 19.48
N LYS A 355 -5.78 -1.40 20.69
CA LYS A 355 -6.61 -0.26 21.11
C LYS A 355 -5.80 0.91 21.66
N SER A 356 -4.78 0.65 22.48
CA SER A 356 -4.01 1.68 23.18
C SER A 356 -2.76 2.10 22.41
N GLY A 357 -2.10 1.16 21.73
CA GLY A 357 -0.81 1.37 21.05
C GLY A 357 0.33 1.77 21.99
N THR A 358 0.15 1.62 23.32
CA THR A 358 1.09 2.14 24.31
C THR A 358 1.68 1.04 25.17
N VAL A 359 3.01 1.01 25.29
CA VAL A 359 3.75 0.16 26.22
C VAL A 359 4.39 1.05 27.28
N PHE A 360 4.19 0.71 28.54
CA PHE A 360 4.80 1.43 29.64
C PHE A 360 6.17 0.85 29.95
N VAL A 361 7.19 1.70 29.95
CA VAL A 361 8.59 1.33 30.23
C VAL A 361 9.04 2.04 31.50
N ARG A 362 9.85 1.36 32.29
CA ARG A 362 10.48 1.96 33.46
C ARG A 362 11.98 2.07 33.23
N ARG A 363 12.53 3.26 33.44
CA ARG A 363 13.97 3.47 33.39
C ARG A 363 14.65 2.75 34.56
N LYS A 364 15.82 2.16 34.33
CA LYS A 364 16.67 1.66 35.41
C LYS A 364 17.22 2.86 36.19
N THR A 365 16.94 2.91 37.48
CA THR A 365 17.52 3.90 38.39
C THR A 365 18.95 3.48 38.71
N GLY A 366 19.91 3.98 37.92
CA GLY A 366 21.34 3.77 38.15
C GLY A 366 22.11 3.41 36.88
N GLU A 367 22.30 4.38 36.00
CA GLU A 367 23.39 4.49 34.99
C GLU A 367 23.06 5.67 34.07
N ARG A 368 23.25 6.89 34.58
CA ARG A 368 23.52 8.03 33.71
C ARG A 368 25.02 8.16 33.70
N GLY A 369 25.65 7.87 32.55
CA GLY A 369 27.09 7.94 32.38
C GLY A 369 27.67 9.26 32.90
N GLY A 370 28.30 9.19 34.07
CA GLY A 370 29.52 9.92 34.36
C GLY A 370 30.67 8.96 34.08
N GLY A 371 31.60 9.35 33.22
CA GLY A 371 32.82 8.58 33.03
C GLY A 371 33.62 8.47 34.33
N GLY A 372 34.14 7.28 34.59
CA GLY A 372 35.16 7.03 35.60
C GLY A 372 34.74 6.06 36.71
N GLY A 373 35.50 4.98 36.84
CA GLY A 373 35.59 4.19 38.08
C GLY A 373 35.03 2.78 38.01
N GLU A 374 35.93 1.81 38.15
CA GLU A 374 35.69 0.40 38.40
C GLU A 374 34.75 0.17 39.61
N GLU A 375 33.90 -0.85 39.54
CA GLU A 375 34.01 -2.04 40.42
C GLU A 375 32.82 -2.99 40.19
N SER A 376 33.16 -4.17 39.70
CA SER A 376 32.30 -5.35 39.68
C SER A 376 32.00 -5.80 41.11
N LEU A 377 30.78 -5.53 41.59
CA LEU A 377 30.23 -6.13 42.81
C LEU A 377 29.19 -7.18 42.43
N LEU A 378 29.67 -8.41 42.29
CA LEU A 378 28.88 -9.63 42.47
C LEU A 378 28.46 -9.70 43.94
N VAL A 379 27.16 -9.58 44.23
CA VAL A 379 26.60 -10.04 45.51
C VAL A 379 25.34 -10.86 45.22
N GLY A 380 25.48 -12.17 45.40
CA GLY A 380 24.37 -13.12 45.50
C GLY A 380 23.65 -13.03 46.85
N PRO A 381 22.60 -13.83 47.05
CA PRO A 381 21.41 -13.44 47.81
C PRO A 381 21.60 -13.63 49.32
N SER A 382 21.05 -12.71 50.11
CA SER A 382 20.70 -13.00 51.51
C SER A 382 19.43 -12.28 51.94
N SER A 383 18.69 -13.01 52.76
CA SER A 383 17.30 -12.90 53.14
C SER A 383 17.02 -11.94 54.30
N HIS A 384 15.77 -11.45 54.34
CA HIS A 384 15.08 -10.68 55.38
C HIS A 384 15.40 -9.17 55.40
N SER A 385 14.46 -8.23 55.42
CA SER A 385 13.14 -8.25 56.06
C SER A 385 12.16 -7.21 55.48
N THR A 386 10.88 -7.42 55.81
CA THR A 386 9.80 -6.43 56.05
C THR A 386 9.07 -5.74 54.89
N SER A 387 7.74 -5.82 55.06
CA SER A 387 6.69 -4.87 54.69
C SER A 387 5.95 -5.09 53.36
N THR A 388 4.68 -5.41 53.54
CA THR A 388 3.56 -5.40 52.58
C THR A 388 3.53 -4.12 51.72
N PRO A 389 3.23 -4.21 50.41
CA PRO A 389 2.89 -3.03 49.63
C PRO A 389 1.47 -2.53 50.00
N PRO A 390 1.20 -1.21 50.01
CA PRO A 390 -0.14 -0.70 50.25
C PRO A 390 -1.04 -1.01 49.04
N ALA A 391 -2.24 -1.48 49.33
CA ALA A 391 -3.32 -1.61 48.35
C ALA A 391 -3.69 -0.23 47.81
N VAL A 392 -3.48 0.01 46.51
CA VAL A 392 -4.01 1.19 45.83
C VAL A 392 -5.48 0.92 45.48
N SER A 393 -6.33 1.79 46.00
CA SER A 393 -7.79 1.76 45.97
C SER A 393 -8.38 1.88 44.56
N LYS A 394 -9.53 1.24 44.38
CA LYS A 394 -10.36 1.19 43.15
C LYS A 394 -11.06 2.52 42.78
N GLU A 395 -10.59 3.68 43.22
CA GLU A 395 -11.36 4.94 43.11
C GLU A 395 -10.83 5.98 42.09
N SER A 396 -9.90 5.63 41.21
CA SER A 396 -9.44 6.53 40.14
C SER A 396 -10.15 6.33 38.79
N TRP A 397 -11.25 5.55 38.75
CA TRP A 397 -12.09 5.34 37.56
C TRP A 397 -13.41 6.11 37.67
N SER A 398 -13.38 7.44 37.68
CA SER A 398 -14.61 8.25 37.53
C SER A 398 -14.44 9.68 37.01
N CYS A 399 -13.22 10.18 36.79
CA CYS A 399 -13.00 11.58 36.39
C CYS A 399 -12.25 11.71 35.06
N LEU A 400 -12.86 11.29 33.95
CA LEU A 400 -12.43 11.73 32.60
C LEU A 400 -13.58 11.70 31.58
N GLY A 401 -14.79 12.04 32.04
CA GLY A 401 -15.95 12.26 31.20
C GLY A 401 -16.56 13.63 31.46
N LYS A 402 -15.93 14.71 30.94
CA LYS A 402 -16.52 16.02 30.61
C LYS A 402 -15.41 17.05 30.38
N MET A 403 -14.97 17.23 29.14
CA MET A 403 -14.48 18.54 28.67
C MET A 403 -15.17 18.90 27.36
N ARG A 404 -16.28 19.63 27.52
CA ARG A 404 -16.94 20.39 26.47
C ARG A 404 -15.97 21.45 25.95
N ARG A 405 -15.84 21.53 24.62
CA ARG A 405 -15.29 22.70 23.92
C ARG A 405 -16.12 23.94 24.30
N LYS A 406 -15.48 24.93 24.92
CA LYS A 406 -15.97 26.32 24.91
C LYS A 406 -15.26 27.03 23.75
N THR A 407 -16.01 27.32 22.71
CA THR A 407 -15.71 28.34 21.71
C THR A 407 -15.99 29.71 22.34
N THR A 408 -15.05 30.63 22.25
CA THR A 408 -15.32 32.07 22.36
C THR A 408 -14.67 32.79 21.19
N PRO A 409 -15.37 33.76 20.57
CA PRO A 409 -14.95 34.41 19.33
C PRO A 409 -14.07 35.62 19.63
N CYS A 410 -13.16 35.91 18.71
CA CYS A 410 -12.70 37.25 18.36
C CYS A 410 -12.61 37.32 16.84
#